data_AF-A0AAU9V963-F1
#
_entry.id   AF-A0AAU9V963-F1
#
_cell.length_a   1.000
_cell.length_b   1.000
_cell.length_c   1.000
_cell.angle_alpha   90.00
_cell.angle_beta   90.00
_cell.angle_gamma   90.00
#
_symmetry.space_group_name_H-M   'P 1'
#
loop_
_entity.id
_entity.type
_entity.pdbx_description
1 polymer ?
#
loop_
_entity_poly.entity_id
_entity_poly.type
_entity_poly.pdbx_seq_one_letter_code
_entity_poly.pdbx_strand_id
1 'polypeptide(L)'
;MYCDNPNVTEEEKEKEIERIKKNASIDEPPSACCRSGCANCVFIVWAEALASKLENSGPEIIDKIMKTVDDPSMRAFLEMELRLRLKK
;
A
#
# COMPACT_ATOMS: atom_id res chain seq x y z
N MET A 1 3.33 -27.58 15.79
CA MET A 1 3.39 -26.12 16.06
C MET A 1 4.20 -25.53 14.92
N TYR A 2 3.54 -24.95 13.92
CA TYR A 2 4.26 -24.35 12.79
C TYR A 2 4.74 -22.97 13.25
N CYS A 3 6.05 -22.86 13.49
CA CYS A 3 6.71 -21.59 13.65
C CYS A 3 6.91 -20.99 12.26
N ASP A 4 6.37 -19.80 12.04
CA ASP A 4 6.62 -18.97 10.85
C ASP A 4 8.13 -18.88 10.57
N ASN A 5 8.52 -19.30 9.37
CA ASN A 5 9.91 -19.32 8.90
C ASN A 5 10.34 -17.88 8.58
N PRO A 6 11.33 -17.29 9.28
CA PRO A 6 11.69 -15.87 9.15
C PRO A 6 12.59 -15.55 7.94
N ASN A 7 12.65 -16.44 6.94
CA ASN A 7 13.61 -16.35 5.84
C ASN A 7 12.97 -15.88 4.53
N VAL A 8 12.26 -14.75 4.57
CA VAL A 8 11.89 -14.04 3.35
C VAL A 8 13.10 -13.21 2.94
N THR A 9 13.77 -13.66 1.90
CA THR A 9 14.98 -13.02 1.35
C THR A 9 14.64 -11.63 0.80
N GLU A 10 15.61 -10.71 0.82
CA GLU A 10 15.41 -9.35 0.30
C GLU A 10 14.97 -9.37 -1.19
N GLU A 11 15.42 -10.36 -1.94
CA GLU A 11 15.01 -10.60 -3.33
C GLU A 11 13.52 -10.97 -3.47
N GLU A 12 12.97 -11.71 -2.51
CA GLU A 12 11.53 -12.02 -2.47
C GLU A 12 10.70 -10.80 -2.09
N LYS A 13 11.21 -9.94 -1.18
CA LYS A 13 10.57 -8.67 -0.84
C LYS A 13 10.54 -7.72 -2.04
N GLU A 14 11.64 -7.62 -2.78
CA GLU A 14 11.71 -6.79 -3.99
C GLU A 14 10.75 -7.27 -5.08
N LYS A 15 10.68 -8.59 -5.32
CA LYS A 15 9.73 -9.18 -6.27
C LYS A 15 8.28 -8.94 -5.87
N GLU A 16 7.98 -8.94 -4.57
CA GLU A 16 6.64 -8.63 -4.07
C GLU A 16 6.31 -7.14 -4.23
N ILE A 17 7.26 -6.25 -3.92
CA ILE A 17 7.14 -4.80 -4.16
C ILE A 17 6.90 -4.50 -5.64
N GLU A 18 7.63 -5.16 -6.55
CA GLU A 18 7.47 -5.00 -7.99
C GLU A 18 6.11 -5.54 -8.47
N ARG A 19 5.66 -6.68 -7.95
CA ARG A 19 4.31 -7.20 -8.21
C ARG A 19 3.23 -6.24 -7.74
N ILE A 20 3.35 -5.70 -6.53
CA ILE A 20 2.40 -4.71 -5.99
C ILE A 20 2.39 -3.47 -6.88
N LYS A 21 3.54 -2.94 -7.30
CA LYS A 21 3.59 -1.79 -8.23
C LYS A 21 2.90 -2.07 -9.56
N LYS A 22 3.15 -3.24 -10.14
CA LYS A 22 2.60 -3.64 -11.45
C LYS A 22 1.10 -3.94 -11.37
N ASN A 23 0.66 -4.60 -10.30
CA ASN A 23 -0.71 -5.06 -10.11
C ASN A 23 -1.57 -4.16 -9.22
N ALA A 24 -1.05 -3.04 -8.69
CA ALA A 24 -1.79 -2.08 -7.86
C ALA A 24 -3.06 -1.64 -8.58
N SER A 25 -4.10 -2.42 -8.38
CA SER A 25 -5.47 -2.17 -8.76
C SER A 25 -6.09 -1.61 -7.50
N ILE A 26 -6.85 -0.54 -7.67
CA ILE A 26 -7.57 0.14 -6.59
C ILE A 26 -8.41 -0.85 -5.76
N ASP A 27 -8.78 -1.98 -6.37
CA ASP A 27 -9.70 -2.97 -5.83
C ASP A 27 -9.06 -4.03 -4.90
N GLU A 28 -7.73 -4.21 -4.91
CA GLU A 28 -7.04 -5.20 -4.05
C GLU A 28 -5.97 -4.54 -3.16
N PRO A 29 -6.31 -4.19 -1.91
CA PRO A 29 -5.34 -3.69 -0.94
C PRO A 29 -4.38 -4.80 -0.48
N PRO A 30 -3.14 -4.47 -0.08
CA PRO A 30 -2.23 -5.43 0.53
C PRO A 30 -2.84 -6.06 1.77
N SER A 31 -2.87 -7.40 1.83
CA SER A 31 -3.50 -8.15 2.92
C SER A 31 -2.66 -8.21 4.22
N ALA A 32 -1.38 -7.85 4.16
CA ALA A 32 -0.44 -8.02 5.26
C ALA A 32 0.07 -6.67 5.83
N CYS A 33 -0.63 -6.12 6.82
CA CYS A 33 -0.08 -5.05 7.65
C CYS A 33 0.67 -5.64 8.85
N CYS A 34 2.00 -5.57 8.84
CA CYS A 34 2.84 -6.03 9.96
C CYS A 34 2.76 -5.12 11.21
N ARG A 35 2.11 -3.95 11.13
CA ARG A 35 1.94 -2.95 12.21
C ARG A 35 3.24 -2.50 12.90
N SER A 36 4.40 -2.75 12.29
CA SER A 36 5.71 -2.44 12.86
C SER A 36 6.26 -1.06 12.47
N GLY A 37 5.56 -0.32 11.60
CA GLY A 37 5.95 1.03 11.19
C GLY A 37 7.24 1.11 10.37
N CYS A 38 7.58 0.07 9.60
CA CYS A 38 8.80 0.05 8.80
C CYS A 38 8.69 0.91 7.51
N ALA A 39 9.82 1.42 7.02
CA ALA A 39 9.89 2.18 5.78
C ALA A 39 9.53 1.37 4.53
N ASN A 40 9.65 0.04 4.60
CA ASN A 40 9.27 -0.90 3.54
C ASN A 40 7.83 -1.43 3.72
N CYS A 41 6.95 -0.65 4.35
CA CYS A 41 5.57 -1.05 4.56
C CYS A 41 4.86 -1.23 3.22
N VAL A 42 4.19 -2.37 3.02
CA VAL A 42 3.45 -2.68 1.80
C VAL A 42 2.41 -1.60 1.47
N PHE A 43 1.88 -0.91 2.48
CA PHE A 43 0.95 0.20 2.30
C PHE A 43 1.61 1.50 1.87
N ILE A 44 2.87 1.75 2.25
CA ILE A 44 3.66 2.88 1.72
C ILE A 44 3.93 2.65 0.25
N VAL A 45 4.44 1.46 -0.09
CA VAL A 45 4.70 1.05 -1.48
C VAL A 45 3.44 1.13 -2.33
N TRP A 46 2.31 0.68 -1.79
CA TRP A 46 1.02 0.76 -2.46
C TRP A 46 0.54 2.21 -2.61
N ALA A 47 0.65 3.06 -1.58
CA ALA A 47 0.31 4.48 -1.67
C ALA A 47 1.14 5.22 -2.71
N GLU A 48 2.43 4.90 -2.84
CA GLU A 48 3.30 5.44 -3.88
C GLU A 48 2.86 5.01 -5.27
N ALA A 49 2.60 3.71 -5.46
CA ALA A 49 2.11 3.18 -6.73
C ALA A 49 0.76 3.80 -7.13
N LEU A 50 -0.12 4.01 -6.15
CA LEU A 50 -1.41 4.69 -6.34
C LEU A 50 -1.18 6.16 -6.69
N ALA A 51 -0.39 6.91 -5.93
CA ALA A 51 -0.14 8.32 -6.22
C ALA A 51 0.43 8.54 -7.63
N SER A 52 1.35 7.68 -8.09
CA SER A 52 1.88 7.74 -9.47
C SER A 52 0.82 7.43 -10.54
N LYS A 53 -0.17 6.57 -10.24
CA LYS A 53 -1.29 6.30 -11.16
C LYS A 53 -2.37 7.39 -11.10
N LEU A 54 -2.50 8.07 -9.96
CA LEU A 54 -3.56 9.03 -9.65
C LEU A 54 -3.15 10.49 -9.82
N GLU A 55 -1.94 10.78 -10.30
CA GLU A 55 -1.44 12.13 -10.51
C GLU A 55 -2.37 12.98 -11.40
N ASN A 56 -3.17 12.34 -12.27
CA ASN A 56 -4.19 12.98 -13.11
C ASN A 56 -5.64 12.61 -12.73
N SER A 57 -5.85 11.93 -11.61
CA SER A 57 -7.16 11.38 -11.23
C SER A 57 -7.74 12.10 -10.00
N GLY A 58 -9.05 12.28 -9.99
CA GLY A 58 -9.71 13.11 -8.99
C GLY A 58 -9.90 12.44 -7.63
N PRO A 59 -10.45 13.18 -6.64
CA PRO A 59 -10.65 12.72 -5.27
C PRO A 59 -11.57 11.49 -5.17
N GLU A 60 -12.38 11.20 -6.19
CA GLU A 60 -13.28 10.05 -6.26
C GLU A 60 -12.55 8.70 -6.13
N ILE A 61 -11.32 8.59 -6.63
CA ILE A 61 -10.58 7.34 -6.54
C ILE A 61 -9.96 7.15 -5.15
N ILE A 62 -9.57 8.24 -4.50
CA ILE A 62 -9.09 8.19 -3.11
C ILE A 62 -10.20 7.64 -2.21
N ASP A 63 -11.45 8.09 -2.40
CA ASP A 63 -12.60 7.58 -1.64
C ASP A 63 -12.87 6.09 -1.90
N LYS A 64 -12.70 5.63 -3.16
CA LYS A 64 -12.80 4.20 -3.51
C LYS A 64 -11.74 3.36 -2.80
N ILE A 65 -10.48 3.81 -2.77
CA ILE A 65 -9.38 3.14 -2.07
C ILE A 65 -9.63 3.10 -0.56
N MET A 66 -10.13 4.19 0.02
CA MET A 66 -10.44 4.20 1.45
C MET A 66 -11.52 3.18 1.82
N LYS A 67 -12.50 2.94 0.93
CA LYS A 67 -13.55 1.94 1.13
C LYS A 67 -13.05 0.50 1.03
N THR A 68 -11.96 0.23 0.31
CA THR A 68 -11.40 -1.13 0.21
C THR A 68 -10.52 -1.49 1.41
N VAL A 69 -10.03 -0.49 2.16
CA VAL A 69 -9.20 -0.72 3.34
C VAL A 69 -10.07 -0.85 4.59
N ASP A 70 -10.13 -2.06 5.16
CA ASP A 70 -10.94 -2.35 6.35
C ASP A 70 -10.36 -1.77 7.65
N ASP A 71 -9.04 -1.73 7.78
CA ASP A 71 -8.39 -1.26 9.00
C ASP A 71 -8.41 0.29 9.07
N PRO A 72 -9.01 0.88 10.11
CA PRO A 72 -9.18 2.33 10.20
C PRO A 72 -7.86 3.08 10.41
N SER A 73 -6.88 2.47 11.08
CA SER A 73 -5.55 3.07 11.25
C SER A 73 -4.80 3.10 9.92
N MET A 74 -4.94 2.05 9.12
CA MET A 74 -4.34 1.98 7.78
C MET A 74 -5.00 2.95 6.80
N ARG A 75 -6.33 3.10 6.87
CA ARG A 75 -7.07 4.07 6.05
C ARG A 75 -6.61 5.50 6.33
N ALA A 76 -6.49 5.88 7.61
CA ALA A 76 -6.03 7.22 7.99
C ALA A 76 -4.58 7.49 7.52
N PHE A 77 -3.70 6.49 7.63
CA PHE A 77 -2.33 6.59 7.12
C PHE A 77 -2.29 6.81 5.61
N LEU A 78 -2.99 5.97 4.84
CA LEU A 78 -3.05 6.06 3.37
C LEU A 78 -3.65 7.39 2.91
N GLU A 79 -4.72 7.85 3.56
CA GLU A 79 -5.37 9.12 3.25
C GLU A 79 -4.40 10.31 3.40
N MET A 80 -3.63 10.35 4.49
CA MET A 80 -2.61 11.36 4.70
C MET A 80 -1.53 11.29 3.61
N GLU A 81 -1.05 10.08 3.33
CA GLU A 81 0.07 9.81 2.42
C GLU A 81 -0.26 10.17 0.96
N LEU A 82 -1.49 9.86 0.52
CA LEU A 82 -2.03 10.23 -0.80
C LEU A 82 -2.26 11.74 -0.89
N ARG A 83 -2.81 12.39 0.13
CA ARG A 83 -3.01 13.85 0.13
C ARG A 83 -1.70 14.62 0.07
N LEU A 84 -0.66 14.15 0.74
CA LEU A 84 0.66 14.78 0.69
C LEU A 84 1.31 14.63 -0.69
N ARG A 85 1.12 13.50 -1.35
CA ARG A 85 1.70 13.23 -2.68
C ARG A 85 0.96 13.88 -3.84
N LEU A 86 -0.37 13.98 -3.76
CA LEU A 86 -1.21 14.56 -4.83
C LEU A 86 -1.30 16.08 -4.80
N LYS A 87 -0.83 16.74 -3.72
CA LYS A 87 -0.76 18.21 -3.63
C LYS A 87 0.53 18.81 -4.20
N LYS A 88 1.34 18.01 -4.90
CA LYS A 88 2.66 18.40 -5.38
C LYS A 88 2.60 19.19 -6.69
#